data_AF-A0A845X6E5-F1
#
_entry.id   AF-A0A845X6E5-F1
#
_cell.length_a   1.000
_cell.length_b   1.000
_cell.length_c   1.000
_cell.angle_alpha   90.00
_cell.angle_beta   90.00
_cell.angle_gamma   90.00
#
_symmetry.space_group_name_H-M   'P 1'
#
loop_
_entity.id
_entity.type
_entity.pdbx_description
1 polymer ?
#
loop_
_entity_poly.entity_id
_entity_poly.type
_entity_poly.pdbx_seq_one_letter_code
_entity_poly.pdbx_strand_id
1 'polypeptide(L)'
;MAPRPARQLHRALAPLMVFPLTLTLVTGVLFHIAALTGQEDQYLWLLALHRGRFGSINLEAIYVFFNGAGLLFILATGLMLWLQSGRRKTSRPPME
;
A
#
# COMPACT_ATOMS: atom_id res chain seq x y z
N MET A 1 27.11 7.71 9.12
CA MET A 1 25.86 7.42 9.85
C MET A 1 25.08 6.38 9.04
N ALA A 2 25.20 5.10 9.38
CA ALA A 2 24.50 4.03 8.66
C ALA A 2 22.98 4.31 8.64
N PRO A 3 22.26 4.05 7.53
CA PRO A 3 20.82 4.22 7.50
C PRO A 3 20.19 3.35 8.59
N ARG A 4 19.28 3.92 9.39
CA ARG A 4 18.54 3.13 10.38
C ARG A 4 17.84 1.98 9.65
N PRO A 5 17.91 0.73 10.14
CA PRO A 5 17.43 -0.47 9.42
C PRO A 5 15.98 -0.32 8.95
N ALA A 6 15.12 0.35 9.73
CA ALA A 6 13.73 0.66 9.36
C ALA A 6 13.59 1.47 8.05
N ARG A 7 14.48 2.43 7.78
CA ARG A 7 14.42 3.25 6.55
C ARG A 7 14.82 2.44 5.32
N GLN A 8 15.81 1.56 5.46
CA GLN A 8 16.25 0.69 4.38
C GLN A 8 15.18 -0.37 4.06
N LEU A 9 14.61 -1.00 5.10
CA LEU A 9 13.55 -1.99 4.95
C LEU A 9 12.28 -1.39 4.33
N HIS A 10 11.83 -0.23 4.82
CA HIS A 10 10.68 0.48 4.24
C HIS A 10 10.92 0.81 2.76
N ARG A 11 12.08 1.38 2.42
CA ARG A 11 12.39 1.73 1.02
C ARG A 11 12.45 0.52 0.09
N ALA A 12 12.89 -0.63 0.57
CA ALA A 12 12.99 -1.86 -0.22
C ALA A 12 11.62 -2.53 -0.43
N LEU A 13 10.81 -2.64 0.63
CA LEU A 13 9.56 -3.39 0.61
C LEU A 13 8.34 -2.57 0.18
N ALA A 14 8.34 -1.25 0.43
CA ALA A 14 7.17 -0.41 0.12
C ALA A 14 6.76 -0.48 -1.37
N PRO A 15 7.64 -0.40 -2.37
CA PRO A 15 7.21 -0.49 -3.78
C PRO A 15 6.48 -1.81 -4.11
N LEU A 16 6.99 -2.92 -3.56
CA LEU A 16 6.40 -4.25 -3.76
C LEU A 16 5.00 -4.35 -3.12
N MET A 17 4.81 -3.75 -1.95
CA MET A 17 3.53 -3.77 -1.22
C MET A 17 2.53 -2.73 -1.77
N VAL A 18 3.00 -1.56 -2.21
CA VAL A 18 2.14 -0.50 -2.77
C VAL A 18 1.50 -0.95 -4.07
N PHE A 19 2.20 -1.70 -4.92
CA PHE A 19 1.68 -2.14 -6.21
C PHE A 19 0.32 -2.86 -6.11
N PRO A 20 0.18 -3.98 -5.38
CA PRO A 20 -1.12 -4.65 -5.23
C PRO A 20 -2.11 -3.78 -4.44
N LEU A 21 -1.67 -2.97 -3.48
CA LEU A 21 -2.56 -2.08 -2.74
C LEU A 21 -3.23 -1.05 -3.65
N THR A 22 -2.46 -0.42 -4.54
CA THR A 22 -2.97 0.53 -5.53
C THR A 22 -3.91 -0.16 -6.50
N LEU A 23 -3.56 -1.36 -6.96
CA LEU A 23 -4.45 -2.13 -7.83
C LEU A 23 -5.79 -2.41 -7.15
N THR A 24 -5.76 -2.86 -5.90
CA THR A 24 -6.95 -3.21 -5.10
C THR A 24 -7.82 -1.97 -4.83
N LEU A 25 -7.19 -0.82 -4.56
CA LEU A 25 -7.88 0.46 -4.40
C LEU A 25 -8.58 0.88 -5.70
N VAL A 26 -7.86 0.88 -6.83
CA VAL A 26 -8.40 1.32 -8.12
C VAL A 26 -9.54 0.43 -8.58
N THR A 27 -9.37 -0.90 -8.51
CA THR A 27 -10.42 -1.83 -8.93
C THR A 27 -11.65 -1.76 -8.02
N GLY A 28 -11.47 -1.57 -6.71
CA GLY A 28 -12.57 -1.39 -5.77
C GLY A 28 -13.37 -0.11 -6.04
N VAL A 29 -12.68 1.01 -6.27
CA VAL A 29 -13.32 2.30 -6.60
C VAL A 29 -14.08 2.21 -7.93
N LEU A 30 -13.46 1.66 -8.97
CA LEU A 30 -14.11 1.51 -10.28
C LEU A 30 -15.32 0.56 -10.23
N PHE A 31 -15.21 -0.56 -9.50
CA PHE A 31 -16.33 -1.48 -9.31
C PHE A 31 -17.49 -0.80 -8.57
N HIS A 32 -17.18 -0.01 -7.52
CA HIS A 32 -18.21 0.73 -6.81
C HIS A 32 -18.90 1.78 -7.70
N ILE A 33 -18.15 2.48 -8.56
CA ILE A 33 -18.73 3.40 -9.55
C ILE A 33 -19.66 2.65 -10.50
N ALA A 34 -19.27 1.47 -11.01
CA ALA A 34 -20.13 0.65 -11.85
C ALA A 34 -21.43 0.26 -11.12
N ALA A 35 -21.33 -0.14 -9.85
CA ALA A 35 -22.48 -0.48 -9.01
C ALA A 35 -23.44 0.71 -8.80
N LEU A 36 -22.94 1.93 -8.66
CA LEU A 36 -23.77 3.13 -8.56
C LEU A 36 -24.58 3.41 -9.84
N THR A 37 -24.13 2.88 -10.98
CA THR A 37 -24.83 3.02 -12.27
C THR A 37 -25.65 1.78 -12.66
N GLY A 38 -25.73 0.76 -11.80
CA GLY A 38 -26.41 -0.50 -12.08
C GLY A 38 -25.73 -1.35 -13.17
N GLN A 39 -24.42 -1.22 -13.34
CA GLN A 39 -23.63 -1.93 -14.36
C GLN A 39 -22.67 -2.97 -13.78
N GLU A 40 -22.71 -3.25 -12.47
CA GLU A 40 -21.79 -4.14 -11.75
C GLU A 40 -21.59 -5.51 -12.41
N ASP A 41 -22.64 -6.07 -13.00
CA ASP A 41 -22.61 -7.38 -13.69
C ASP A 41 -21.63 -7.39 -14.87
N GLN A 42 -21.50 -6.27 -15.58
CA GLN A 42 -20.56 -6.11 -16.69
C GLN A 42 -19.10 -5.97 -16.20
N TYR A 43 -18.92 -5.61 -14.93
CA TYR A 43 -17.64 -5.26 -14.34
C TYR A 43 -17.20 -6.22 -13.22
N LEU A 44 -17.79 -7.42 -13.13
CA LEU A 44 -17.37 -8.45 -12.16
C LEU A 44 -15.88 -8.83 -12.27
N TRP A 45 -15.27 -8.61 -13.43
CA TRP A 45 -13.83 -8.78 -13.62
C TRP A 45 -12.98 -7.80 -12.80
N LEU A 46 -13.47 -6.57 -12.54
CA LEU A 46 -12.81 -5.63 -11.61
C LEU A 46 -12.79 -6.22 -10.20
N LEU A 47 -13.91 -6.81 -9.77
CA LEU A 47 -14.02 -7.45 -8.47
C LEU A 47 -13.17 -8.72 -8.38
N ALA A 48 -13.02 -9.48 -9.47
CA ALA A 48 -12.09 -10.61 -9.55
C ALA A 48 -10.63 -10.14 -9.36
N LEU A 49 -10.21 -9.10 -10.08
CA LEU A 49 -8.87 -8.50 -9.92
C LEU A 49 -8.65 -7.94 -8.51
N HIS A 50 -9.67 -7.27 -7.94
CA HIS A 50 -9.65 -6.75 -6.58
C HIS A 50 -9.35 -7.84 -5.54
N ARG A 51 -9.89 -9.04 -5.72
CA ARG A 51 -9.64 -10.17 -4.83
C ARG A 51 -8.34 -10.92 -5.15
N GLY A 52 -7.62 -10.58 -6.21
CA GLY A 52 -6.39 -11.27 -6.61
C GLY A 52 -6.62 -12.47 -7.53
N ARG A 53 -7.75 -12.51 -8.24
CA ARG A 53 -8.01 -13.50 -9.28
C ARG A 53 -7.70 -12.90 -10.65
N PHE A 54 -6.59 -13.33 -11.24
CA PHE A 54 -6.06 -12.87 -12.52
C PHE A 54 -6.35 -13.91 -13.62
N GLY A 55 -7.59 -13.95 -14.08
CA GLY A 55 -8.02 -14.94 -15.07
C GLY A 55 -7.89 -16.37 -14.54
N SER A 56 -6.94 -17.14 -15.08
CA SER A 56 -6.62 -18.51 -14.65
C SER A 56 -5.78 -18.59 -13.37
N ILE A 57 -5.11 -17.50 -12.99
CA ILE A 57 -4.28 -17.45 -11.78
C ILE A 57 -5.16 -17.02 -10.60
N ASN A 58 -5.29 -17.89 -9.60
CA ASN A 58 -6.04 -17.59 -8.38
C ASN A 58 -5.09 -17.38 -7.19
N LEU A 59 -4.91 -16.13 -6.78
CA LEU A 59 -4.12 -15.77 -5.60
C LEU A 59 -4.99 -15.31 -4.43
N GLU A 60 -6.31 -15.47 -4.52
CA GLU A 60 -7.28 -14.85 -3.59
C GLU A 60 -6.97 -15.12 -2.12
N ALA A 61 -6.60 -16.37 -1.80
CA ALA A 61 -6.25 -16.77 -0.44
C ALA A 61 -5.02 -16.03 0.12
N ILE A 62 -4.01 -15.70 -0.70
CA ILE A 62 -2.76 -15.08 -0.24
C ILE A 62 -2.80 -13.56 -0.44
N TYR A 63 -3.45 -13.10 -1.52
CA TYR A 63 -3.49 -11.71 -1.96
C TYR A 63 -4.10 -10.80 -0.90
N VAL A 64 -5.17 -11.24 -0.24
CA VAL A 64 -5.83 -10.48 0.83
C VAL A 64 -4.91 -10.30 2.05
N PHE A 65 -4.24 -11.36 2.51
CA PHE A 65 -3.28 -11.26 3.63
C PHE A 65 -2.05 -10.45 3.24
N PHE A 66 -1.56 -10.60 2.01
CA PHE A 66 -0.42 -9.83 1.51
C PHE A 66 -0.72 -8.32 1.51
N ASN A 67 -1.89 -7.92 1.01
CA ASN A 67 -2.32 -6.53 1.05
C ASN A 67 -2.49 -6.03 2.49
N GLY A 68 -3.18 -6.79 3.35
CA GLY A 68 -3.37 -6.40 4.76
C GLY A 68 -2.04 -6.21 5.49
N ALA A 69 -1.14 -7.19 5.40
CA ALA A 69 0.18 -7.12 6.02
C ALA A 69 1.03 -5.99 5.42
N GLY A 70 1.02 -5.83 4.10
CA GLY A 70 1.77 -4.78 3.41
C GLY A 70 1.31 -3.38 3.79
N LEU A 71 -0.01 -3.16 3.91
CA LEU A 71 -0.57 -1.90 4.38
C LEU A 71 -0.13 -1.59 5.80
N LEU A 72 -0.29 -2.53 6.73
CA LEU A 72 0.15 -2.37 8.12
C LEU A 72 1.64 -2.07 8.21
N PHE A 73 2.47 -2.77 7.44
CA PHE A 73 3.90 -2.55 7.38
C PHE A 73 4.24 -1.13 6.93
N ILE A 74 3.68 -0.68 5.80
CA ILE A 74 3.95 0.66 5.23
C ILE A 74 3.47 1.75 6.20
N LEU A 75 2.29 1.60 6.79
CA LEU A 75 1.74 2.57 7.75
C LEU A 75 2.60 2.66 9.00
N ALA A 76 2.94 1.52 9.62
CA ALA A 76 3.74 1.51 10.85
C ALA A 76 5.14 2.09 10.63
N THR A 77 5.83 1.64 9.57
CA THR A 77 7.19 2.11 9.26
C THR A 77 7.20 3.57 8.77
N GLY A 78 6.22 3.97 7.96
CA GLY A 78 6.04 5.35 7.52
C GLY A 78 5.79 6.31 8.70
N LEU A 79 4.88 5.93 9.62
CA LEU A 79 4.59 6.70 10.83
C LEU A 79 5.83 6.84 11.72
N MET A 80 6.57 5.74 11.94
CA MET A 80 7.81 5.75 12.71
C MET A 80 8.85 6.71 12.09
N LEU A 81 9.02 6.69 10.77
CA LEU A 81 9.94 7.57 10.05
C LEU A 81 9.50 9.03 10.08
N TRP A 82 8.19 9.30 10.00
CA TRP A 82 7.62 10.63 10.08
C TRP A 82 7.85 11.27 11.46
N LEU A 83 7.55 10.53 12.53
CA LEU A 83 7.79 10.97 13.91
C LEU A 83 9.28 11.23 14.21
N GLN A 84 10.18 10.43 13.65
CA GLN A 84 11.63 10.64 13.77
C GLN A 84 12.14 11.86 13.00
N SER A 85 11.48 12.25 11.91
CA SER A 85 11.92 13.36 11.05
C SER A 85 11.64 14.72 11.70
N GLY A 86 10.59 14.83 12.53
CA GLY A 86 10.29 16.05 13.31
C GLY A 86 11.33 16.37 14.39
N ARG A 87 11.96 15.35 14.99
CA ARG A 87 12.98 15.53 16.06
C ARG A 87 14.34 16.05 15.57
N ARG A 88 14.59 16.09 14.25
CA ARG A 88 15.90 16.43 13.68
C ARG A 88 16.08 17.91 13.32
N LYS A 89 15.01 18.72 13.38
CA LYS A 89 15.04 20.15 13.00
C LYS A 89 15.57 21.08 14.09
N THR A 90 15.84 20.60 15.30
CA THR A 90 16.29 21.41 16.45
C THR A 90 17.80 21.45 16.65
N SER A 91 18.60 20.88 15.74
CA SER A 91 20.06 20.89 15.81
C SER A 91 20.67 21.72 14.68
N ARG A 92 20.33 23.00 14.60
CA ARG A 92 21.19 24.00 13.94
C ARG A 92 22.05 24.62 15.04
N PRO A 93 23.37 24.41 15.10
CA PRO A 93 24.20 25.15 16.04
C PRO A 93 24.13 26.66 15.71
N PRO A 94 24.21 27.55 16.71
CA PRO A 94 24.37 28.98 16.46
C PRO A 94 25.63 29.18 15.60
N MET A 95 25.54 30.03 14.59
CA MET A 95 26.70 30.49 13.83
C MET A 95 27.37 31.55 14.70
N GLU A 96 28.47 31.20 15.37
CA GLU A 96 29.45 32.13 15.90
C GLU A 96 30.77 31.96 15.16
#